data_AF-A0AAD8XW20-F1
#
_entry.id   AF-A0AAD8XW20-F1
#
_cell.length_a   1.000
_cell.length_b   1.000
_cell.length_c   1.000
_cell.angle_alpha   90.00
_cell.angle_beta   90.00
_cell.angle_gamma   90.00
#
_symmetry.space_group_name_H-M   'P 1'
#
loop_
_entity.id
_entity.type
_entity.pdbx_description
1 polymer ?
#
loop_
_entity_poly.entity_id
_entity_poly.type
_entity_poly.pdbx_seq_one_letter_code
_entity_poly.pdbx_strand_id
1 'polypeptide(L)'
;MSSILGGQERCGFGWNMFVECLAEGRGVSLPAGSIGAARSVVAGVGAYSRVRKQFRVPIAEFGGIQEAMAKAGSDGLITIAGGDVMNAIVDNHEHQW
;
A
#
# COMPACT_ATOMS: atom_id res chain seq x y z
N MET A 1 38.45 -0.87 7.63
CA MET A 1 37.81 -1.13 8.94
C MET A 1 36.71 -0.13 9.29
N SER A 2 36.54 0.97 8.55
CA SER A 2 35.53 2.02 8.80
C SER A 2 34.15 1.76 8.19
N SER A 3 33.95 0.66 7.44
CA SER A 3 32.72 0.39 6.69
C SER A 3 31.82 -0.67 7.33
N ILE A 4 31.98 -0.95 8.63
CA ILE A 4 31.17 -1.94 9.34
C ILE A 4 29.92 -1.26 9.91
N LEU A 5 28.75 -1.61 9.37
CA LEU A 5 27.44 -1.21 9.89
C LEU A 5 27.26 -1.74 11.32
N GLY A 6 27.02 -0.84 12.28
CA GLY A 6 26.90 -1.16 13.70
C GLY A 6 28.22 -1.23 14.49
N GLY A 7 29.36 -0.97 13.85
CA GLY A 7 30.69 -1.01 14.49
C GLY A 7 31.21 -2.42 14.75
N GLN A 8 32.46 -2.51 15.22
CA GLN A 8 33.15 -3.79 15.39
C GLN A 8 32.56 -4.64 16.53
N GLU A 9 31.95 -4.00 17.53
CA GLU A 9 31.25 -4.67 18.64
C GLU A 9 29.98 -5.40 18.22
N ARG A 10 29.31 -4.96 17.13
CA ARG A 10 28.11 -5.60 16.61
C ARG A 10 28.35 -6.52 15.41
N CYS A 11 29.62 -6.85 15.12
CA CYS A 11 29.94 -7.89 14.16
C CYS A 11 29.33 -9.23 14.59
N GLY A 12 28.49 -9.83 13.73
CA GLY A 12 27.73 -11.04 14.01
C GLY A 12 26.25 -10.82 14.32
N PHE A 13 25.82 -9.58 14.59
CA PHE A 13 24.42 -9.23 14.86
C PHE A 13 23.67 -8.66 13.63
N GLY A 14 24.28 -8.68 12.45
CA GLY A 14 23.68 -8.12 11.23
C GLY A 14 22.35 -8.76 10.83
N TRP A 15 22.08 -9.99 11.28
CA TRP A 15 20.77 -10.64 11.07
C TRP A 15 19.62 -9.89 11.73
N ASN A 16 19.78 -9.39 12.96
CA ASN A 16 18.73 -8.66 13.65
C ASN A 16 18.38 -7.37 12.90
N MET A 17 19.40 -6.62 12.48
CA MET A 17 19.23 -5.42 11.66
C MET A 17 18.53 -5.72 10.33
N PHE A 18 18.88 -6.82 9.67
CA PHE A 18 18.23 -7.25 8.43
C PHE A 18 16.73 -7.59 8.65
N VAL A 19 16.42 -8.34 9.71
CA VAL A 19 15.03 -8.73 10.01
C VAL A 19 14.19 -7.52 10.40
N GLU A 20 14.74 -6.58 11.16
CA GLU A 20 14.08 -5.31 11.51
C GLU A 20 13.75 -4.50 10.24
N CYS A 21 14.73 -4.24 9.37
CA CYS A 21 14.48 -3.54 8.10
C CYS A 21 13.48 -4.30 7.20
N LEU A 22 13.52 -5.62 7.18
CA LEU A 22 12.57 -6.43 6.40
C LEU A 22 11.15 -6.34 6.97
N ALA A 23 11.02 -6.34 8.29
CA ALA A 23 9.74 -6.21 8.98
C ALA A 23 9.12 -4.83 8.69
N GLU A 24 9.90 -3.75 8.79
CA GLU A 24 9.46 -2.39 8.42
C GLU A 24 9.06 -2.29 6.94
N GLY A 25 9.87 -2.87 6.06
CA GLY A 25 9.60 -2.89 4.62
C GLY A 25 8.28 -3.57 4.27
N ARG A 26 7.96 -4.68 4.93
CA ARG A 26 6.71 -5.44 4.68
C ARG A 26 5.51 -4.91 5.46
N GLY A 27 5.72 -4.42 6.68
CA GLY A 27 4.67 -3.99 7.58
C GLY A 27 4.17 -2.56 7.29
N VAL A 28 5.05 -1.70 6.77
CA VAL A 28 4.74 -0.27 6.60
C VAL A 28 4.88 0.15 5.13
N SER A 29 6.07 -0.03 4.56
CA SER A 29 6.38 0.55 3.23
C SER A 29 5.60 -0.11 2.09
N LEU A 30 5.54 -1.43 2.06
CA LEU A 30 4.87 -2.18 0.99
C LEU A 30 3.34 -2.00 0.98
N PRO A 31 2.63 -2.03 2.13
CA PRO A 31 1.21 -1.67 2.20
C PRO A 31 0.95 -0.22 1.80
N ALA A 32 1.78 0.73 2.25
CA ALA A 32 1.66 2.13 1.85
C ALA A 32 1.75 2.33 0.33
N GLY A 33 2.69 1.64 -0.32
CA GLY A 33 2.80 1.62 -1.79
C GLY A 33 1.56 1.03 -2.46
N SER A 34 1.04 -0.08 -1.93
CA SER A 34 -0.18 -0.72 -2.43
C SER A 34 -1.40 0.20 -2.33
N ILE A 35 -1.53 0.97 -1.25
CA ILE A 35 -2.60 1.97 -1.08
C ILE A 35 -2.51 3.05 -2.15
N GLY A 36 -1.31 3.60 -2.39
CA GLY A 36 -1.09 4.61 -3.42
C GLY A 36 -1.45 4.09 -4.81
N ALA A 37 -1.04 2.86 -5.12
CA ALA A 37 -1.37 2.21 -6.39
C ALA A 37 -2.89 1.99 -6.54
N ALA A 38 -3.57 1.46 -5.53
CA ALA A 38 -5.00 1.20 -5.55
C ALA A 38 -5.81 2.49 -5.80
N ARG A 39 -5.50 3.57 -5.08
CA ARG A 39 -6.15 4.88 -5.27
C ARG A 39 -5.94 5.42 -6.68
N SER A 40 -4.73 5.32 -7.21
CA SER A 40 -4.38 5.82 -8.54
C SER A 40 -5.09 5.03 -9.65
N VAL A 41 -5.13 3.70 -9.53
CA VAL A 41 -5.80 2.83 -10.50
C VAL A 41 -7.30 3.09 -10.51
N VAL A 42 -7.96 3.12 -9.33
CA VAL A 42 -9.40 3.35 -9.24
C VAL A 42 -9.76 4.73 -9.81
N ALA A 43 -8.99 5.77 -9.48
CA ALA A 43 -9.22 7.12 -10.01
C ALA A 43 -9.04 7.17 -11.55
N GLY A 44 -7.94 6.61 -12.06
CA GLY A 44 -7.63 6.62 -13.49
C GLY A 44 -8.62 5.81 -14.32
N VAL A 45 -8.91 4.57 -13.92
CA VAL A 45 -9.86 3.69 -14.63
C VAL A 45 -11.29 4.22 -14.50
N GLY A 46 -11.66 4.75 -13.34
CA GLY A 46 -12.98 5.37 -13.13
C GLY A 46 -13.20 6.61 -13.99
N ALA A 47 -12.18 7.46 -14.16
CA ALA A 47 -12.26 8.58 -15.08
C ALA A 47 -12.37 8.11 -16.54
N TYR A 48 -11.54 7.12 -16.92
CA TYR A 48 -11.55 6.56 -18.28
C TYR A 48 -12.90 5.93 -18.64
N SER A 49 -13.54 5.22 -17.71
CA SER A 49 -14.82 4.54 -17.96
C SER A 49 -15.96 5.50 -18.28
N ARG A 50 -15.91 6.74 -17.76
CA ARG A 50 -16.92 7.78 -18.07
C ARG A 50 -16.68 8.45 -19.41
N VAL A 51 -15.42 8.64 -19.82
CA VAL A 51 -15.08 9.32 -21.07
C VAL A 51 -15.20 8.38 -22.28
N ARG A 52 -14.81 7.11 -22.12
CA ARG A 52 -14.86 6.12 -23.19
C ARG A 52 -16.31 5.73 -23.50
N LYS A 53 -16.70 5.83 -24.76
CA LYS A 53 -18.03 5.42 -25.25
C LYS A 53 -17.94 4.21 -26.17
N GLN A 54 -18.87 3.27 -26.02
CA GLN A 54 -19.14 2.16 -26.93
C GLN A 54 -20.65 2.00 -27.06
N PHE A 55 -21.15 1.58 -28.22
CA PHE A 55 -22.60 1.47 -28.49
C PHE A 55 -23.37 2.78 -28.19
N ARG A 56 -22.72 3.93 -28.42
CA ARG A 56 -23.22 5.29 -28.16
C ARG A 56 -23.48 5.64 -26.68
N VAL A 57 -23.06 4.79 -25.75
CA VAL A 57 -23.15 5.05 -24.31
C VAL A 57 -21.76 5.01 -23.66
N PRO A 58 -21.53 5.70 -22.53
CA PRO A 58 -20.32 5.54 -21.74
C PRO A 58 -20.18 4.09 -21.25
N ILE A 59 -18.96 3.56 -21.25
CA ILE A 59 -18.70 2.19 -20.77
C ILE A 59 -18.93 2.04 -19.25
N ALA A 60 -18.97 3.17 -18.52
CA ALA A 60 -19.36 3.23 -17.11
C ALA A 60 -20.79 2.73 -16.83
N GLU A 61 -21.68 2.72 -17.83
CA GLU A 61 -23.06 2.22 -17.70
C GLU A 61 -23.14 0.70 -17.85
N PHE A 62 -22.04 0.03 -18.24
CA PHE A 62 -22.04 -1.42 -18.38
C PHE A 62 -21.85 -2.10 -17.03
N GLY A 63 -22.80 -2.94 -16.64
CA GLY A 63 -22.78 -3.66 -15.37
C GLY A 63 -21.49 -4.45 -15.12
N GLY A 64 -20.91 -5.09 -16.14
CA GLY A 64 -19.63 -5.80 -15.99
C GLY A 64 -18.44 -4.88 -15.66
N ILE A 65 -18.45 -3.64 -16.15
CA ILE A 65 -17.45 -2.63 -15.77
C ILE A 65 -17.71 -2.13 -14.36
N GLN A 66 -18.97 -1.91 -14.01
CA GLN A 66 -19.36 -1.47 -12.66
C GLN A 66 -19.00 -2.52 -11.60
N GLU A 67 -19.22 -3.81 -11.87
CA GLU A 67 -18.85 -4.90 -10.97
C GLU A 67 -17.33 -4.98 -10.76
N ALA A 68 -16.56 -4.93 -11.85
CA ALA A 68 -15.10 -4.92 -11.78
C ALA A 68 -14.58 -3.70 -11.00
N MET A 69 -15.16 -2.52 -11.22
CA MET A 69 -14.82 -1.31 -10.48
C MET A 69 -15.22 -1.36 -9.01
N ALA A 70 -16.38 -1.95 -8.69
CA ALA A 70 -16.83 -2.14 -7.32
C ALA A 70 -15.88 -3.07 -6.56
N LYS A 71 -15.42 -4.15 -7.19
CA LYS A 71 -14.42 -5.06 -6.62
C LYS A 71 -13.08 -4.34 -6.37
N ALA A 72 -12.56 -3.64 -7.38
CA ALA A 72 -11.31 -2.88 -7.24
C ALA A 72 -11.40 -1.80 -6.16
N GLY A 73 -12.54 -1.10 -6.06
CA GLY A 73 -12.80 -0.13 -5.00
C GLY A 73 -12.86 -0.77 -3.61
N SER A 74 -13.53 -1.91 -3.48
CA SER A 74 -13.62 -2.68 -2.23
C SER A 74 -12.24 -3.13 -1.75
N ASP A 75 -11.45 -3.77 -2.62
CA ASP A 75 -10.10 -4.24 -2.29
C ASP A 75 -9.18 -3.06 -1.91
N GLY A 76 -9.32 -1.92 -2.60
CA GLY A 76 -8.61 -0.69 -2.27
C GLY A 76 -8.98 -0.14 -0.89
N LEU A 77 -10.27 -0.13 -0.54
CA LEU A 77 -10.73 0.31 0.77
C LEU A 77 -10.23 -0.59 1.91
N ILE A 78 -10.24 -1.91 1.72
CA ILE A 78 -9.70 -2.86 2.69
C ILE A 78 -8.21 -2.59 2.93
N THR A 79 -7.45 -2.33 1.86
CA THR A 79 -6.01 -2.03 1.96
C THR A 79 -5.76 -0.71 2.69
N ILE A 80 -6.55 0.33 2.41
CA ILE A 80 -6.48 1.62 3.12
C ILE A 80 -6.76 1.44 4.61
N ALA A 81 -7.85 0.75 4.96
CA ALA A 81 -8.21 0.49 6.35
C ALA A 81 -7.11 -0.28 7.09
N GLY A 82 -6.50 -1.28 6.43
CA GLY A 82 -5.35 -2.00 6.99
C GLY A 82 -4.15 -1.09 7.26
N GLY A 83 -3.86 -0.14 6.36
CA GLY A 83 -2.79 0.85 6.56
C GLY A 83 -3.08 1.82 7.71
N ASP A 84 -4.32 2.31 7.81
CA ASP A 84 -4.71 3.24 8.88
C ASP A 84 -4.63 2.58 10.27
N VAL A 85 -5.02 1.31 10.38
CA VAL A 85 -4.86 0.52 11.62
C VAL A 85 -3.38 0.35 11.97
N MET A 86 -2.53 0.01 11.01
CA MET A 86 -1.08 -0.16 11.26
C MET A 86 -0.43 1.16 11.69
N ASN A 87 -0.78 2.27 11.03
CA ASN A 87 -0.29 3.59 11.43
C ASN A 87 -0.73 3.93 12.86
N ALA A 88 -1.99 3.68 13.21
CA ALA A 88 -2.47 3.89 14.58
C ALA A 88 -1.72 3.03 15.62
N ILE A 89 -1.34 1.79 15.27
CA ILE A 89 -0.52 0.95 16.16
C ILE A 89 0.87 1.57 16.35
N VAL A 90 1.51 2.01 15.27
CA VAL A 90 2.84 2.64 15.33
C VAL A 90 2.79 3.92 16.17
N ASP A 91 1.82 4.81 15.92
CA ASP A 91 1.64 6.06 16.67
C ASP A 91 1.47 5.80 18.17
N ASN A 92 0.70 4.77 18.56
CA ASN A 92 0.52 4.40 19.97
C ASN A 92 1.81 3.91 20.64
N HIS A 93 2.72 3.29 19.88
CA HIS A 93 4.01 2.82 20.40
C HIS A 93 5.05 3.95 20.49
N GLU A 94 4.96 4.99 19.65
CA GLU A 94 5.85 6.15 19.71
C GLU A 94 5.63 7.02 20.95
N HIS A 95 4.41 7.05 21.51
CA HIS A 95 4.09 7.81 22.73
C HIS A 95 4.63 7.22 24.05
N GLN A 96 5.30 6.06 24.02
CA GLN A 96 5.83 5.40 25.23
C GLN A 96 7.33 5.65 25.48
N TRP A 97 7.98 6.49 24.68
CA TRP A 97 9.37 6.95 24.81
C TRP A 97 9.45 8.45 25.08
#